data_AF-A0A920UKU2-F1
#
_entry.id   AF-A0A920UKU2-F1
#
_cell.length_a   1.000
_cell.length_b   1.000
_cell.length_c   1.000
_cell.angle_alpha   90.00
_cell.angle_beta   90.00
_cell.angle_gamma   90.00
#
_symmetry.space_group_name_H-M   'P 1'
#
loop_
_entity.id
_entity.type
_entity.pdbx_description
1 polymer ?
#
loop_
_entity_poly.entity_id
_entity_poly.type
_entity_poly.pdbx_seq_one_letter_code
_entity_poly.pdbx_strand_id
1 'polypeptide(L)'
;MNLDVRGVRLPGIISWKVEPTAGTTDYAVAIFYEAIKKQSYICPLEENTKLPMMYMPDAILSLIMLEKAEKSKLKHFSDFNVNSMSFLRKI
;
A
#
# COMPACT_ATOMS: atom_id res chain seq x y z
N MET A 1 28.02 10.68 -14.07
CA MET A 1 26.93 9.67 -14.09
C MET A 1 25.60 10.41 -13.98
N ASN A 2 24.64 10.16 -14.87
CA ASN A 2 23.30 10.76 -14.79
C ASN A 2 22.25 9.64 -14.75
N LEU A 3 22.13 8.99 -13.60
CA LEU A 3 21.26 7.83 -13.40
C LEU A 3 19.79 8.29 -13.27
N ASP A 4 18.89 7.70 -14.04
CA ASP A 4 17.44 7.94 -13.94
C ASP A 4 16.85 7.00 -12.90
N VAL A 5 16.74 7.49 -11.65
CA VAL A 5 16.15 6.77 -10.53
C VAL A 5 14.76 7.32 -10.28
N ARG A 6 13.76 6.44 -10.21
CA ARG A 6 12.36 6.82 -9.99
C ARG A 6 11.79 6.05 -8.80
N GLY A 7 10.81 6.63 -8.13
CA GLY A 7 10.25 6.05 -6.91
C GLY A 7 8.92 6.65 -6.50
N VAL A 8 8.15 5.83 -5.81
CA VAL A 8 6.86 6.20 -5.21
C VAL A 8 6.90 5.87 -3.72
N ARG A 9 6.21 6.66 -2.92
CA ARG A 9 5.94 6.36 -1.51
C ARG A 9 4.62 5.62 -1.43
N LEU A 10 4.72 4.29 -1.39
CA LEU A 10 3.55 3.43 -1.30
C LEU A 10 2.86 3.61 0.07
N PRO A 11 1.52 3.62 0.11
CA PRO A 11 0.76 3.53 1.34
C PRO A 11 0.76 2.07 1.84
N GLY A 12 -0.09 1.73 2.82
CA GLY A 12 -0.29 0.32 3.17
C GLY A 12 -0.88 -0.46 1.99
N ILE A 13 -0.32 -1.63 1.68
CA ILE A 13 -0.73 -2.42 0.51
C ILE A 13 -1.57 -3.61 0.92
N ILE A 14 -2.78 -3.72 0.37
CA ILE A 14 -3.67 -4.87 0.55
C ILE A 14 -3.42 -5.85 -0.59
N SER A 15 -3.17 -7.12 -0.27
CA SER A 15 -3.00 -8.20 -1.24
C SER A 15 -3.39 -9.55 -0.64
N TRP A 16 -3.60 -10.56 -1.48
CA TRP A 16 -4.01 -11.90 -1.03
C TRP A 16 -3.07 -13.02 -1.49
N LYS A 17 -2.16 -12.76 -2.43
CA LYS A 17 -1.29 -13.80 -3.01
C LYS A 17 -0.17 -14.23 -2.07
N VAL A 18 0.24 -13.34 -1.17
CA VAL A 18 1.30 -13.56 -0.18
C VAL A 18 0.72 -13.21 1.18
N GLU A 19 1.00 -14.04 2.17
CA GLU A 19 0.55 -13.80 3.53
C GLU A 19 1.29 -12.58 4.14
N PRO A 20 0.63 -11.81 5.01
CA PRO A 20 1.28 -10.77 5.78
C PRO A 20 2.38 -11.36 6.66
N THR A 21 3.44 -10.59 6.93
CA THR A 21 4.58 -11.09 7.71
C THR A 21 4.86 -10.23 8.94
N ALA A 22 5.28 -8.97 8.76
CA ALA A 22 5.72 -8.11 9.86
C ALA A 22 5.52 -6.60 9.60
N GLY A 23 4.65 -6.21 8.67
CA GLY A 23 4.34 -4.81 8.39
C GLY A 23 3.30 -4.22 9.34
N THR A 24 3.43 -2.94 9.71
CA THR A 24 2.42 -2.25 10.54
C THR A 24 1.05 -2.17 9.85
N THR A 25 1.01 -2.15 8.52
CA THR A 25 -0.23 -2.11 7.72
C THR A 25 -0.80 -3.48 7.39
N ASP A 26 -0.11 -4.56 7.79
CA ASP A 26 -0.50 -5.94 7.52
C ASP A 26 -1.82 -6.34 8.17
N TYR A 27 -2.27 -5.60 9.20
CA TYR A 27 -3.57 -5.81 9.83
C TYR A 27 -4.72 -5.83 8.81
N ALA A 28 -4.62 -4.99 7.75
CA ALA A 28 -5.62 -4.86 6.71
C ALA A 28 -5.67 -6.09 5.78
N VAL A 29 -4.65 -6.93 5.80
CA VAL A 29 -4.62 -8.23 5.11
C VAL A 29 -4.97 -9.34 6.09
N ALA A 30 -4.36 -9.34 7.29
CA ALA A 30 -4.55 -10.36 8.32
C ALA A 30 -6.01 -10.54 8.72
N ILE A 31 -6.79 -9.45 8.78
CA ILE A 31 -8.23 -9.51 9.09
C ILE A 31 -9.00 -10.42 8.14
N PHE A 32 -8.68 -10.44 6.84
CA PHE A 32 -9.36 -11.29 5.87
C PHE A 32 -9.03 -12.77 6.08
N TYR A 33 -7.76 -13.10 6.35
CA TYR A 33 -7.33 -14.46 6.64
C TYR A 33 -8.00 -14.99 7.92
N GLU A 34 -8.00 -14.19 8.98
CA GLU A 34 -8.52 -14.57 10.29
C GLU A 34 -10.05 -14.60 10.31
N ALA A 35 -10.72 -13.69 9.60
CA ALA A 35 -12.17 -13.77 9.38
C ALA A 35 -12.57 -15.06 8.68
N ILE A 36 -11.85 -15.49 7.63
CA ILE A 36 -12.14 -16.75 6.93
C ILE A 36 -11.85 -17.96 7.82
N LYS A 37 -10.69 -18.00 8.51
CA LYS A 37 -10.22 -19.17 9.28
C LYS A 37 -10.92 -19.33 10.64
N LYS A 38 -11.15 -18.22 11.36
CA LYS A 38 -11.58 -18.22 12.77
C LYS A 38 -12.81 -17.37 13.05
N GLN A 39 -13.37 -16.70 12.04
CA GLN A 39 -14.52 -15.78 12.18
C GLN A 39 -14.30 -14.65 13.21
N SER A 40 -13.03 -14.39 13.58
CA SER A 40 -12.63 -13.40 14.58
C SER A 40 -11.19 -12.96 14.34
N TYR A 41 -10.87 -11.71 14.66
CA TYR A 41 -9.53 -11.15 14.54
C TYR A 41 -9.28 -10.12 15.64
N ILE A 42 -8.11 -10.19 16.28
CA ILE A 42 -7.65 -9.17 17.25
C ILE A 42 -6.66 -8.26 16.51
N CYS A 43 -7.10 -7.04 16.20
CA CYS A 43 -6.25 -6.04 15.55
C CYS A 43 -5.35 -5.35 16.58
N PRO A 44 -4.03 -5.21 16.33
CA PRO A 44 -3.11 -4.55 17.26
C PRO A 44 -3.18 -3.01 17.22
N LEU A 45 -3.94 -2.42 16.27
CA LEU A 45 -4.07 -0.97 16.12
C LEU A 45 -5.30 -0.44 16.85
N GLU A 46 -5.20 0.80 17.34
CA GLU A 46 -6.33 1.52 17.93
C GLU A 46 -7.47 1.70 16.93
N GLU A 47 -8.72 1.74 17.41
CA GLU A 47 -9.89 1.80 16.54
C GLU A 47 -9.97 3.02 15.64
N ASN A 48 -9.44 4.13 16.13
CA ASN A 48 -9.45 5.41 15.41
C ASN A 48 -8.22 5.59 14.50
N THR A 49 -7.38 4.56 14.38
CA THR A 49 -6.23 4.60 13.47
C THR A 49 -6.72 4.71 12.03
N LYS A 50 -6.44 5.84 11.38
CA LYS A 50 -6.69 6.07 9.95
C LYS A 50 -5.39 5.99 9.18
N LEU A 51 -5.30 5.07 8.23
CA LEU A 51 -4.10 4.91 7.40
C LEU A 51 -4.44 5.02 5.91
N PRO A 52 -3.55 5.57 5.08
CA PRO A 52 -3.65 5.46 3.64
C PRO A 52 -3.36 4.03 3.21
N MET A 53 -4.17 3.51 2.29
CA MET A 53 -4.13 2.15 1.83
C MET A 53 -4.36 2.09 0.31
N MET A 54 -3.88 1.03 -0.32
CA MET A 54 -4.00 0.78 -1.76
C MET A 54 -4.05 -0.73 -2.02
N TYR A 55 -4.82 -1.14 -3.04
CA TYR A 55 -4.82 -2.53 -3.46
C TYR A 55 -3.64 -2.83 -4.39
N MET A 56 -3.06 -4.03 -4.28
CA MET A 56 -1.84 -4.42 -5.02
C MET A 56 -1.86 -4.13 -6.54
N PRO A 57 -2.95 -4.34 -7.29
CA PRO A 57 -3.01 -3.98 -8.72
C PRO A 57 -2.73 -2.50 -8.98
N ASP A 58 -3.25 -1.60 -8.13
CA ASP A 58 -3.03 -0.15 -8.27
C ASP A 58 -1.59 0.23 -7.92
N ALA A 59 -0.99 -0.45 -6.93
CA ALA A 59 0.41 -0.24 -6.57
C ALA A 59 1.34 -0.61 -7.73
N ILE A 60 1.11 -1.77 -8.37
CA ILE A 60 1.84 -2.22 -9.56
C ILE A 60 1.64 -1.21 -10.71
N LEU A 61 0.39 -0.79 -10.94
CA LEU A 61 0.09 0.18 -11.99
C LEU A 61 0.82 1.50 -11.78
N SER A 62 0.87 2.01 -10.54
CA SER A 62 1.56 3.26 -10.21
C SER A 62 3.05 3.21 -10.54
N LEU A 63 3.71 2.08 -10.27
CA LEU A 63 5.11 1.86 -10.60
C LEU A 63 5.34 1.81 -12.12
N ILE A 64 4.49 1.08 -12.85
CA ILE A 64 4.57 1.00 -14.32
C ILE A 64 4.33 2.37 -14.96
N MET A 65 3.36 3.14 -14.46
CA MET A 65 3.08 4.48 -14.99
C MET A 65 4.27 5.43 -14.78
N LEU A 66 4.93 5.37 -13.61
CA LEU A 66 6.11 6.19 -13.33
C LEU A 66 7.31 5.77 -14.17
N GLU A 67 7.51 4.47 -14.39
CA GLU A 67 8.56 3.93 -15.26
C GLU A 67 8.39 4.41 -16.70
N LYS A 68 7.15 4.37 -17.23
CA LYS A 68 6.84 4.79 -18.61
C LYS A 68 6.74 6.30 -18.82
N ALA A 69 6.73 7.09 -17.76
CA ALA A 69 6.60 8.54 -17.87
C ALA A 69 7.79 9.17 -18.63
N GLU A 70 7.52 10.15 -19.48
CA GLU A 70 8.57 10.94 -20.13
C GLU A 70 9.35 11.73 -19.07
N LYS A 71 10.68 11.62 -19.08
CA LYS A 71 11.56 12.27 -18.10
C LYS A 71 11.39 13.78 -18.04
N SER A 72 11.09 14.43 -19.18
CA SER A 72 10.85 15.87 -19.27
C SER A 72 9.60 16.33 -18.50
N LYS A 73 8.65 15.43 -18.23
CA LYS A 73 7.41 15.70 -17.49
C LYS A 73 7.59 15.47 -15.98
N LEU A 74 8.69 14.86 -15.55
CA LEU A 74 8.97 14.57 -14.15
C LEU A 74 9.53 15.81 -13.44
N LYS A 75 8.77 16.32 -12.47
CA LYS A 75 9.23 17.36 -11.53
C LYS A 75 9.92 16.77 -10.31
N HIS A 76 9.50 15.59 -9.91
CA HIS A 76 10.06 14.75 -8.85
C HIS A 76 10.54 13.45 -9.47
N PHE A 77 11.35 12.69 -8.74
CA PHE A 77 11.96 11.48 -9.27
C PHE A 77 11.68 10.29 -8.35
N SER A 78 12.20 10.32 -7.12
CA SER A 78 12.21 9.16 -6.22
C SER A 78 11.09 9.12 -5.18
N ASP A 79 10.22 10.11 -5.11
CA ASP A 79 9.42 10.40 -3.91
C ASP A 79 7.95 10.79 -4.17
N PHE A 80 7.36 10.35 -5.29
CA PHE A 80 5.95 10.63 -5.56
C PHE A 80 5.05 9.99 -4.49
N ASN A 81 4.27 10.81 -3.78
CA ASN A 81 3.22 10.31 -2.89
C ASN A 81 2.09 9.72 -3.74
N VAL A 82 1.76 8.44 -3.52
CA VAL A 82 0.64 7.77 -4.17
C VAL A 82 -0.33 7.25 -3.12
N ASN A 83 -1.63 7.30 -3.40
CA ASN A 83 -2.67 6.85 -2.48
C ASN A 83 -3.90 6.40 -3.29
N SER A 84 -4.76 5.57 -2.70
CA SER A 84 -6.05 5.19 -3.26
C SER A 84 -7.16 5.59 -2.30
N MET A 85 -7.15 5.05 -1.07
CA MET A 85 -8.17 5.34 -0.07
C MET A 85 -7.58 5.40 1.34
N SER A 86 -8.25 6.11 2.25
CA SER A 86 -7.90 6.11 3.67
C SER A 86 -9.11 5.77 4.52
N PHE A 87 -9.00 4.74 5.35
CA PHE A 87 -10.09 4.26 6.20
C PHE A 87 -9.61 4.08 7.64
N LEU A 88 -10.59 4.09 8.56
CA LEU A 88 -10.38 3.81 9.97
C LEU A 88 -10.33 2.30 10.20
N ARG A 89 -9.57 1.85 11.21
CA ARG A 89 -9.59 0.44 11.66
C ARG A 89 -11.00 -0.04 12.03
N LYS A 90 -11.82 0.87 12.58
CA LYS A 90 -13.23 0.61 12.86
C LYS A 90 -14.00 0.46 11.55
N ILE A 91 -14.30 -0.80 11.20
CA ILE A 91 -15.19 -1.20 10.11
C ILE A 91 -16.48 -1.71 10.75
#